data_AF-A0A1Y2K9A7-F1
#
_entry.id   AF-A0A1Y2K9A7-F1
#
_cell.length_a   1.000
_cell.length_b   1.000
_cell.length_c   1.000
_cell.angle_alpha   90.00
_cell.angle_beta   90.00
_cell.angle_gamma   90.00
#
_symmetry.space_group_name_H-M   'P 1'
#
loop_
_entity.id
_entity.type
_entity.pdbx_description
1 polymer ?
#
loop_
_entity_poly.entity_id
_entity_poly.type
_entity_poly.pdbx_seq_one_letter_code
_entity_poly.pdbx_strand_id
1 'polypeptide(L)'
;MSKALRYLAATRPEAATNLLGFYKHSVQALDDKTRHLIQIVTKISVGTERGLRQYAPKALKAGATKEEILDAVLMAFPAAGLNKVLDAIVVLNELELLPEVPDAEPAPAADPVLGALTDFPIKKMQCVSRATGDVIVYRPDETSVKVYDNHCSHARTSLCKGIDHGEQVECRIHNWVFDLASGKCVGPDPAGKPSLREVPAEVRDGQVVVTG
;
A
#
# COMPACT_ATOMS: atom_id res chain seq x y z
N MET A 1 18.79 -16.57 9.58
CA MET A 1 17.67 -17.53 9.74
C MET A 1 16.62 -16.93 10.67
N SER A 2 15.32 -16.93 10.30
CA SER A 2 14.27 -16.26 11.08
C SER A 2 14.04 -16.90 12.46
N LYS A 3 13.48 -16.15 13.42
CA LYS A 3 13.11 -16.68 14.76
C LYS A 3 12.13 -17.86 14.64
N ALA A 4 11.16 -17.75 13.74
CA ALA A 4 10.18 -18.80 13.47
C ALA A 4 10.84 -20.10 12.95
N LEU A 5 11.80 -19.99 12.03
CA LEU A 5 12.48 -21.18 11.49
C LEU A 5 13.39 -21.85 12.52
N ARG A 6 14.01 -21.07 13.41
CA ARG A 6 14.75 -21.60 14.57
C ARG A 6 13.84 -22.36 15.53
N TYR A 7 12.66 -21.81 15.82
CA TYR A 7 11.66 -22.49 16.66
C TYR A 7 11.20 -23.80 16.02
N LEU A 8 10.91 -23.81 14.71
CA LEU A 8 10.50 -25.01 13.99
C LEU A 8 11.60 -26.08 13.99
N ALA A 9 12.86 -25.69 13.76
CA ALA A 9 13.99 -26.60 13.82
C ALA A 9 14.19 -27.22 15.22
N ALA A 10 13.95 -26.45 16.28
CA ALA A 10 14.05 -26.95 17.66
C ALA A 10 12.89 -27.88 18.06
N THR A 11 11.67 -27.56 17.61
CA THR A 11 10.46 -28.29 18.03
C THR A 11 10.08 -29.46 17.12
N ARG A 12 10.45 -29.41 15.84
CA ARG A 12 10.16 -30.41 14.80
C ARG A 12 11.36 -30.59 13.85
N PRO A 13 12.50 -31.13 14.35
CA PRO A 13 13.77 -31.13 13.63
C PRO A 13 13.74 -31.89 12.30
N GLU A 14 13.04 -33.03 12.23
CA GLU A 14 12.93 -33.82 11.01
C GLU A 14 12.16 -33.07 9.91
N ALA A 15 11.01 -32.48 10.25
CA ALA A 15 10.22 -31.67 9.32
C ALA A 15 11.00 -30.45 8.82
N ALA A 16 11.73 -29.76 9.71
CA ALA A 16 12.58 -28.64 9.34
C ALA A 16 13.72 -29.06 8.41
N THR A 17 14.35 -30.21 8.69
CA THR A 17 15.43 -30.76 7.86
C THR A 17 14.92 -31.10 6.46
N ASN A 18 13.78 -31.78 6.36
CA ASN A 18 13.17 -32.14 5.07
C ASN A 18 12.77 -30.89 4.26
N LEU A 19 12.17 -29.88 4.90
CA LEU A 19 11.82 -28.62 4.25
C LEU A 19 13.04 -27.87 3.72
N LEU A 20 14.09 -27.74 4.55
CA LEU A 20 15.34 -27.08 4.16
C LEU A 20 16.06 -27.86 3.06
N GLY A 21 16.03 -29.20 3.14
CA GLY A 21 16.53 -30.10 2.11
C GLY A 21 15.85 -29.87 0.77
N PHE A 22 14.51 -29.82 0.76
CA PHE A 22 13.75 -29.47 -0.44
C PHE A 22 14.27 -28.17 -1.07
N TYR A 23 14.27 -27.06 -0.32
CA TYR A 23 14.76 -25.78 -0.85
C TYR A 23 16.22 -25.81 -1.34
N LYS A 24 17.09 -26.57 -0.68
CA LYS A 24 18.50 -26.75 -1.09
C LYS A 24 18.63 -27.51 -2.41
N HIS A 25 17.71 -28.42 -2.71
CA HIS A 25 17.81 -29.34 -3.84
C HIS A 25 16.84 -29.03 -4.99
N SER A 26 15.82 -28.20 -4.80
CA SER A 26 14.81 -27.92 -5.84
C SER A 26 15.31 -27.06 -7.01
N VAL A 27 16.34 -26.23 -6.83
CA VAL A 27 16.82 -25.30 -7.88
C VAL A 27 18.34 -25.38 -8.01
N GLN A 28 18.83 -26.31 -8.81
CA GLN A 28 20.27 -26.55 -8.99
C GLN A 28 20.83 -26.03 -10.32
N ALA A 29 19.98 -25.94 -11.36
CA ALA A 29 20.44 -25.59 -12.71
C ALA A 29 20.48 -24.09 -13.00
N LEU A 30 19.63 -23.29 -12.33
CA LEU A 30 19.60 -21.84 -12.52
C LEU A 30 20.76 -21.18 -11.78
N ASP A 31 21.42 -20.24 -12.44
CA ASP A 31 22.36 -19.32 -11.80
C ASP A 31 21.66 -18.45 -10.74
N ASP A 32 22.46 -17.84 -9.86
CA ASP A 32 21.94 -17.07 -8.73
C ASP A 32 21.19 -15.79 -9.18
N LYS A 33 21.61 -15.16 -10.27
CA LYS A 33 20.96 -13.95 -10.82
C LYS A 33 19.52 -14.28 -11.24
N THR A 34 19.38 -15.25 -12.14
CA THR A 34 18.11 -15.75 -12.66
C THR A 34 17.22 -16.23 -11.51
N ARG A 35 17.78 -16.96 -10.53
CA ARG A 35 17.03 -17.42 -9.36
C ARG A 35 16.47 -16.26 -8.54
N HIS A 36 17.23 -15.19 -8.33
CA HIS A 36 16.76 -14.04 -7.56
C HIS A 36 15.72 -13.21 -8.31
N LEU A 37 15.86 -13.03 -9.63
CA LEU A 37 14.84 -12.38 -10.46
C LEU A 37 13.50 -13.14 -10.43
N ILE A 38 13.52 -14.48 -10.56
CA ILE A 38 12.30 -15.30 -10.44
C ILE A 38 11.71 -15.23 -9.03
N GLN A 39 12.55 -15.18 -8.00
CA GLN A 39 12.05 -15.01 -6.62
C GLN A 39 11.36 -13.66 -6.45
N ILE A 40 11.86 -12.57 -7.04
CA ILE A 40 11.21 -11.26 -7.03
C ILE A 40 9.80 -11.35 -7.62
N VAL A 41 9.64 -11.91 -8.82
CA VAL A 41 8.33 -12.16 -9.45
C VAL A 41 7.41 -12.93 -8.50
N THR A 42 7.92 -14.02 -7.92
CA THR A 42 7.16 -14.87 -7.00
C THR A 42 6.72 -14.12 -5.75
N LYS A 43 7.56 -13.22 -5.20
CA LYS A 43 7.22 -12.42 -4.01
C LYS A 43 6.17 -11.37 -4.30
N ILE A 44 6.17 -10.81 -5.50
CA ILE A 44 5.13 -9.88 -5.94
C ILE A 44 3.80 -10.62 -6.08
N SER A 45 3.78 -11.77 -6.76
CA SER A 45 2.56 -12.57 -6.93
C SER A 45 1.94 -12.98 -5.58
N VAL A 46 2.78 -13.35 -4.61
CA VAL A 46 2.35 -13.70 -3.23
C VAL A 46 2.01 -12.46 -2.39
N GLY A 47 2.42 -11.26 -2.79
CA GLY A 47 2.14 -10.01 -2.06
C GLY A 47 3.01 -9.83 -0.82
N THR A 48 4.31 -10.15 -0.89
CA THR A 48 5.22 -10.04 0.25
C THR A 48 6.33 -9.01 0.04
N GLU A 49 6.11 -7.81 0.58
CA GLU A 49 7.10 -6.72 0.63
C GLU A 49 8.43 -7.18 1.25
N ARG A 50 8.38 -7.84 2.42
CA ARG A 50 9.57 -8.37 3.09
C ARG A 50 10.39 -9.29 2.17
N GLY A 51 9.70 -10.07 1.35
CA GLY A 51 10.34 -10.92 0.35
C GLY A 51 11.06 -10.08 -0.71
N LEU A 52 10.41 -9.05 -1.25
CA LEU A 52 11.02 -8.15 -2.23
C LEU A 52 12.28 -7.47 -1.69
N ARG A 53 12.20 -6.89 -0.48
CA ARG A 53 13.36 -6.30 0.24
C ARG A 53 14.49 -7.30 0.51
N GLN A 54 14.17 -8.58 0.60
CA GLN A 54 15.18 -9.63 0.76
C GLN A 54 15.86 -10.00 -0.55
N TYR A 55 15.12 -10.10 -1.66
CA TYR A 55 15.62 -10.67 -2.90
C TYR A 55 16.17 -9.64 -3.90
N ALA A 56 15.67 -8.39 -3.89
CA ALA A 56 16.20 -7.35 -4.77
C ALA A 56 17.71 -7.05 -4.50
N PRO A 57 18.17 -6.87 -3.24
CA PRO A 57 19.61 -6.70 -2.98
C PRO A 57 20.45 -7.93 -3.32
N LYS A 58 19.86 -9.13 -3.21
CA LYS A 58 20.54 -10.38 -3.58
C LYS A 58 20.70 -10.52 -5.09
N ALA A 59 19.69 -10.11 -5.87
CA ALA A 59 19.79 -10.06 -7.32
C ALA A 59 20.94 -9.15 -7.77
N LEU A 60 21.04 -7.94 -7.21
CA LEU A 60 22.15 -7.01 -7.47
C LEU A 60 23.51 -7.63 -7.14
N LYS A 61 23.63 -8.24 -5.95
CA LYS A 61 24.88 -8.92 -5.54
C LYS A 61 25.25 -10.08 -6.47
N ALA A 62 24.25 -10.73 -7.07
CA ALA A 62 24.45 -11.79 -8.07
C ALA A 62 24.68 -11.25 -9.50
N GLY A 63 24.77 -9.92 -9.68
CA GLY A 63 25.08 -9.28 -10.95
C GLY A 63 23.87 -8.85 -11.78
N ALA A 64 22.67 -8.80 -11.19
CA ALA A 64 21.53 -8.14 -11.84
C ALA A 64 21.71 -6.63 -11.89
N THR A 65 21.23 -6.01 -12.96
CA THR A 65 21.05 -4.57 -13.09
C THR A 65 19.75 -4.10 -12.43
N LYS A 66 19.61 -2.79 -12.19
CA LYS A 66 18.36 -2.19 -11.68
C LYS A 66 17.24 -2.37 -12.70
N GLU A 67 17.57 -2.27 -13.98
CA GLU A 67 16.70 -2.45 -15.13
C GLU A 67 16.19 -3.89 -15.21
N GLU A 68 17.05 -4.90 -15.05
CA GLU A 68 16.62 -6.31 -15.01
C GLU A 68 15.68 -6.60 -13.83
N ILE A 69 15.88 -5.92 -12.68
CA ILE A 69 14.97 -6.02 -11.53
C ILE A 69 13.62 -5.38 -11.86
N LEU A 70 13.61 -4.20 -12.47
CA LEU A 70 12.39 -3.53 -12.91
C LEU A 70 11.62 -4.39 -13.93
N ASP A 71 12.30 -4.96 -14.91
CA ASP A 71 11.71 -5.88 -15.88
C ASP A 71 11.08 -7.08 -15.20
N ALA A 72 11.75 -7.69 -14.21
CA ALA A 72 11.18 -8.78 -13.43
C ALA A 72 9.93 -8.34 -12.65
N VAL A 73 9.89 -7.13 -12.11
CA VAL A 73 8.69 -6.57 -11.45
C VAL A 73 7.55 -6.40 -12.45
N LEU A 74 7.83 -5.84 -13.63
CA LEU A 74 6.83 -5.64 -14.68
C LEU A 74 6.32 -6.96 -15.26
N MET A 75 7.18 -7.97 -15.39
CA MET A 75 6.78 -9.33 -15.80
C MET A 75 5.82 -10.00 -14.81
N ALA A 76 5.73 -9.54 -13.57
CA ALA A 76 4.75 -10.07 -12.62
C ALA A 76 3.32 -9.61 -12.95
N PHE A 77 3.13 -8.55 -13.75
CA PHE A 77 1.82 -7.95 -14.03
C PHE A 77 0.74 -8.95 -14.48
N PRO A 78 0.98 -9.84 -15.47
CA PRO A 78 -0.07 -10.75 -15.95
C PRO A 78 -0.56 -11.74 -14.88
N ALA A 79 0.30 -12.11 -13.91
CA ALA A 79 -0.02 -13.08 -12.87
C ALA A 79 -0.46 -12.44 -11.55
N ALA A 80 0.04 -11.24 -11.24
CA ALA A 80 -0.16 -10.56 -9.96
C ALA A 80 -1.19 -9.42 -10.02
N GLY A 81 -1.46 -8.87 -11.21
CA GLY A 81 -2.28 -7.68 -11.40
C GLY A 81 -1.56 -6.37 -11.09
N LEU A 82 -2.11 -5.25 -11.54
CA LEU A 82 -1.46 -3.93 -11.49
C LEU A 82 -1.12 -3.47 -10.07
N ASN A 83 -2.04 -3.62 -9.12
CA ASN A 83 -1.86 -3.07 -7.77
C ASN A 83 -0.61 -3.62 -7.08
N LYS A 84 -0.37 -4.94 -7.17
CA LYS A 84 0.81 -5.56 -6.57
C LYS A 84 2.11 -5.14 -7.26
N VAL A 85 2.05 -4.86 -8.56
CA VAL A 85 3.18 -4.31 -9.30
C VAL A 85 3.47 -2.89 -8.83
N LEU A 86 2.46 -2.03 -8.67
CA LEU A 86 2.64 -0.67 -8.16
C LEU A 86 3.19 -0.67 -6.73
N ASP A 87 2.69 -1.53 -5.85
CA ASP A 87 3.24 -1.70 -4.50
C ASP A 87 4.73 -2.11 -4.55
N ALA A 88 5.10 -3.00 -5.48
CA ALA A 88 6.49 -3.40 -5.66
C ALA A 88 7.37 -2.24 -6.16
N ILE A 89 6.85 -1.38 -7.03
CA ILE A 89 7.54 -0.17 -7.50
C ILE A 89 7.84 0.79 -6.34
N VAL A 90 6.90 1.00 -5.41
CA VAL A 90 7.13 1.81 -4.21
C VAL A 90 8.30 1.26 -3.39
N VAL A 91 8.33 -0.06 -3.18
CA VAL A 91 9.42 -0.71 -2.43
C VAL A 91 10.75 -0.59 -3.17
N LEU A 92 10.78 -0.72 -4.50
CA LEU A 92 12.00 -0.53 -5.27
C LEU A 92 12.50 0.92 -5.20
N ASN A 93 11.60 1.89 -5.20
CA ASN A 93 11.93 3.31 -5.03
C ASN A 93 12.58 3.57 -3.67
N GLU A 94 12.01 3.03 -2.59
CA GLU A 94 12.58 3.14 -1.23
C GLU A 94 13.92 2.43 -1.06
N LEU A 95 14.21 1.43 -1.89
CA LEU A 95 15.50 0.75 -1.96
C LEU A 95 16.49 1.47 -2.89
N GLU A 96 16.11 2.63 -3.45
CA GLU A 96 16.91 3.42 -4.40
C GLU A 96 17.28 2.60 -5.66
N LEU A 97 16.39 1.68 -6.07
CA LEU A 97 16.60 0.77 -7.20
C LEU A 97 15.94 1.25 -8.49
N LEU A 98 15.23 2.38 -8.44
CA LEU A 98 14.66 3.02 -9.62
C LEU A 98 15.44 4.31 -9.91
N PRO A 99 15.51 4.75 -11.18
CA PRO A 99 16.00 6.08 -11.48
C PRO A 99 15.13 7.11 -10.74
N GLU A 100 15.77 8.17 -10.26
CA GLU A 100 15.03 9.34 -9.79
C GLU A 100 14.22 9.87 -10.97
N VAL A 101 12.89 9.74 -10.86
CA VAL A 101 11.99 10.51 -11.70
C VAL A 101 11.96 11.87 -11.05
N PRO A 102 12.26 12.97 -11.78
CA PRO A 102 12.00 14.31 -11.27
C PRO A 102 10.59 14.31 -10.71
N ASP A 103 10.38 14.92 -9.54
CA ASP A 103 9.02 15.14 -9.05
C ASP A 103 8.18 15.58 -10.24
N ALA A 104 7.12 14.84 -10.53
CA ALA A 104 6.19 15.25 -11.56
C ALA A 104 5.89 16.72 -11.27
N GLU A 105 6.05 17.60 -12.26
CA GLU A 105 5.59 18.98 -12.11
C GLU A 105 4.23 18.89 -11.44
N PRO A 106 4.05 19.53 -10.27
CA PRO A 106 2.84 19.35 -9.49
C PRO A 106 1.71 19.55 -10.47
N ALA A 107 0.87 18.50 -10.60
CA ALA A 107 -0.28 18.57 -11.47
C ALA A 107 -0.94 19.94 -11.20
N PRO A 108 -1.19 20.75 -12.25
CA PRO A 108 -1.55 22.16 -12.08
C PRO A 108 -2.58 22.25 -10.98
N ALA A 109 -2.27 23.02 -9.93
CA ALA A 109 -2.98 23.00 -8.65
C ALA A 109 -4.46 22.76 -8.88
N ALA A 110 -4.90 21.50 -8.69
CA ALA A 110 -6.27 21.12 -8.95
C ALA A 110 -7.13 21.99 -8.07
N ASP A 111 -8.24 22.51 -8.62
CA ASP A 111 -9.13 23.45 -7.93
C ASP A 111 -9.18 23.12 -6.44
N PRO A 112 -8.65 24.01 -5.57
CA PRO A 112 -8.51 23.67 -4.15
C PRO A 112 -9.87 23.53 -3.49
N VAL A 113 -10.93 24.01 -4.15
CA VAL A 113 -12.32 23.94 -3.71
C VAL A 113 -12.92 22.56 -4.03
N LEU A 114 -13.35 21.84 -2.99
CA LEU A 114 -14.07 20.56 -3.12
C LEU A 114 -15.58 20.75 -3.31
N GLY A 115 -16.12 21.92 -2.95
CA GLY A 115 -17.55 22.24 -2.98
C GLY A 115 -17.97 23.09 -1.79
N ALA A 116 -19.25 23.49 -1.75
CA ALA A 116 -19.78 24.23 -0.61
C ALA A 116 -19.88 23.30 0.62
N LEU A 117 -19.61 23.82 1.83
CA LEU A 117 -19.75 23.05 3.07
C LEU A 117 -21.14 22.40 3.20
N THR A 118 -22.17 23.09 2.72
CA THR A 118 -23.56 22.64 2.73
C THR A 118 -23.85 21.51 1.76
N ASP A 119 -23.01 21.28 0.75
CA ASP A 119 -23.15 20.15 -0.17
C ASP A 119 -22.75 18.82 0.50
N PHE A 120 -22.02 18.91 1.61
CA PHE A 120 -21.61 17.76 2.43
C PHE A 120 -22.55 17.60 3.62
N PRO A 121 -23.35 16.52 3.68
CA PRO A 121 -24.23 16.27 4.81
C PRO A 121 -23.43 15.96 6.09
N ILE A 122 -23.95 16.41 7.22
CA ILE A 122 -23.36 16.12 8.53
C ILE A 122 -23.41 14.61 8.79
N LYS A 123 -22.33 14.08 9.39
CA LYS A 123 -22.17 12.68 9.80
C LYS A 123 -22.33 11.67 8.66
N LYS A 124 -21.98 12.08 7.44
CA LYS A 124 -22.02 11.22 6.26
C LYS A 124 -20.72 11.29 5.50
N MET A 125 -20.22 10.12 5.10
CA MET A 125 -19.11 10.04 4.15
C MET A 125 -19.56 10.58 2.78
N GLN A 126 -18.74 11.43 2.18
CA GLN A 126 -18.85 11.80 0.77
C GLN A 126 -17.52 11.59 0.08
N CYS A 127 -17.56 11.16 -1.17
CA CYS A 127 -16.36 10.97 -1.99
C CYS A 127 -16.33 12.02 -3.09
N VAL A 128 -15.24 12.77 -3.16
CA VAL A 128 -15.05 13.86 -4.12
C VAL A 128 -13.87 13.53 -5.02
N SER A 129 -14.10 13.54 -6.32
CA SER A 129 -13.05 13.34 -7.31
C SER A 129 -12.24 14.61 -7.52
N ARG A 130 -10.91 14.47 -7.58
CA ARG A 130 -9.96 15.54 -7.89
C ARG A 130 -8.99 15.07 -8.97
N ALA A 131 -8.34 15.99 -9.67
CA ALA A 131 -7.31 15.63 -10.64
C ALA A 131 -6.11 14.87 -10.00
N THR A 132 -5.84 15.13 -8.71
CA THR A 132 -4.80 14.46 -7.93
C THR A 132 -5.27 13.14 -7.27
N GLY A 133 -6.49 12.69 -7.56
CA GLY A 133 -7.11 11.52 -6.96
C GLY A 133 -8.28 11.84 -6.02
N ASP A 134 -9.18 10.88 -5.88
CA ASP A 134 -10.36 10.99 -5.01
C ASP A 134 -9.98 11.21 -3.54
N VAL A 135 -10.81 11.95 -2.81
CA VAL A 135 -10.72 12.15 -1.36
C VAL A 135 -12.04 11.79 -0.68
N ILE A 136 -11.96 11.44 0.61
CA ILE A 136 -13.13 11.33 1.47
C ILE A 136 -13.33 12.67 2.18
N VAL A 137 -14.52 13.23 2.09
CA VAL A 137 -14.98 14.40 2.83
C VAL A 137 -15.99 13.93 3.88
N TYR A 138 -15.77 14.29 5.13
CA TYR A 138 -16.67 14.00 6.24
C TYR A 138 -16.90 15.27 7.05
N ARG A 139 -18.17 15.63 7.24
CA ARG A 139 -18.58 16.80 8.00
C ARG A 139 -19.10 16.36 9.39
N PRO A 140 -18.33 16.48 10.48
CA PRO A 140 -18.79 16.02 11.80
C PRO A 140 -19.90 16.91 12.39
N ASP A 141 -19.91 18.20 12.06
CA ASP A 141 -20.83 19.21 12.62
C ASP A 141 -21.13 20.35 11.62
N GLU A 142 -21.86 21.37 12.06
CA GLU A 142 -22.28 22.48 11.19
C GLU A 142 -21.13 23.33 10.63
N THR A 143 -19.96 23.30 11.24
CA THR A 143 -18.89 24.29 11.04
C THR A 143 -17.58 23.70 10.56
N SER A 144 -17.35 22.42 10.77
CA SER A 144 -16.06 21.79 10.52
C SER A 144 -16.12 20.68 9.48
N VAL A 145 -14.97 20.36 8.90
CA VAL A 145 -14.81 19.30 7.89
C VAL A 145 -13.53 18.53 8.15
N LYS A 146 -13.56 17.23 7.86
CA LYS A 146 -12.42 16.34 7.80
C LYS A 146 -12.28 15.83 6.38
N VAL A 147 -11.07 15.90 5.83
CA VAL A 147 -10.75 15.38 4.51
C VAL A 147 -9.64 14.35 4.64
N TYR A 148 -9.82 13.18 4.03
CA TYR A 148 -8.85 12.09 4.07
C TYR A 148 -8.47 11.63 2.67
N ASP A 149 -7.26 11.11 2.54
CA ASP A 149 -6.85 10.30 1.38
C ASP A 149 -7.82 9.11 1.26
N ASN A 150 -8.29 8.83 0.03
CA ASN A 150 -9.21 7.73 -0.26
C ASN A 150 -8.59 6.34 -0.04
N HIS A 151 -7.28 6.22 0.18
CA HIS A 151 -6.62 4.92 0.30
C HIS A 151 -6.56 4.43 1.75
N CYS A 152 -6.95 3.17 1.95
CA CYS A 152 -6.80 2.46 3.22
C CYS A 152 -5.33 2.52 3.70
N SER A 153 -5.13 2.93 4.96
CA SER A 153 -3.80 3.06 5.57
C SER A 153 -3.01 1.74 5.70
N HIS A 154 -3.66 0.59 5.42
CA HIS A 154 -3.03 -0.72 5.39
C HIS A 154 -2.44 -1.05 4.01
N ALA A 155 -3.30 -1.28 3.01
CA ALA A 155 -2.91 -1.82 1.70
C ALA A 155 -3.35 -0.91 0.54
N ARG A 156 -3.46 0.39 0.81
CA ARG A 156 -3.71 1.47 -0.15
C ARG A 156 -4.89 1.22 -1.11
N THR A 157 -5.90 0.44 -0.71
CA THR A 157 -7.10 0.21 -1.53
C THR A 157 -8.10 1.35 -1.33
N SER A 158 -8.84 1.73 -2.38
CA SER A 158 -9.86 2.78 -2.29
C SER A 158 -10.98 2.46 -1.28
N LEU A 159 -11.19 3.38 -0.34
CA LEU A 159 -12.22 3.38 0.70
C LEU A 159 -13.56 3.96 0.19
N CYS A 160 -13.54 4.81 -0.83
CA CYS A 160 -14.72 5.25 -1.57
C CYS A 160 -15.45 4.12 -2.30
N LYS A 161 -14.79 2.97 -2.47
CA LYS A 161 -15.41 1.72 -2.92
C LYS A 161 -15.66 0.74 -1.76
N GLY A 162 -15.41 1.17 -0.53
CA GLY A 162 -15.63 0.42 0.70
C GLY A 162 -17.11 0.35 1.08
N ILE A 163 -17.37 -0.20 2.27
CA ILE A 163 -18.70 -0.27 2.85
C ILE A 163 -18.87 0.95 3.75
N ASP A 164 -19.85 1.79 3.44
CA ASP A 164 -20.21 2.97 4.21
C ASP A 164 -21.13 2.58 5.37
N HIS A 165 -20.67 2.83 6.60
CA HIS A 165 -21.42 2.61 7.84
C HIS A 165 -21.88 3.95 8.45
N GLY A 166 -21.95 5.01 7.65
CA GLY A 166 -22.35 6.37 8.06
C GLY A 166 -21.16 7.19 8.57
N GLU A 167 -20.86 7.07 9.86
CA GLU A 167 -19.72 7.75 10.50
C GLU A 167 -18.42 6.95 10.40
N GLN A 168 -18.49 5.76 9.80
CA GLN A 168 -17.36 4.86 9.63
C GLN A 168 -17.29 4.33 8.19
N VAL A 169 -16.08 4.02 7.74
CA VAL A 169 -15.86 3.36 6.45
C VAL A 169 -15.08 2.08 6.64
N GLU A 170 -15.55 1.00 6.02
CA GLU A 170 -14.88 -0.30 6.02
C GLU A 170 -14.20 -0.58 4.68
N CYS A 171 -12.93 -0.95 4.75
CA CYS A 171 -12.16 -1.43 3.62
C CYS A 171 -12.62 -2.83 3.20
N ARG A 172 -13.19 -2.95 2.01
CA ARG A 172 -13.75 -4.20 1.44
C ARG A 172 -12.78 -5.37 1.25
N ILE A 173 -11.48 -5.18 1.42
CA ILE A 173 -10.46 -6.23 1.17
C ILE A 173 -10.08 -6.95 2.46
N HIS A 174 -9.86 -6.20 3.54
CA HIS A 174 -9.34 -6.73 4.81
C HIS A 174 -10.19 -6.31 6.01
N ASN A 175 -11.36 -5.72 5.76
CA ASN A 175 -12.38 -5.33 6.73
C ASN A 175 -11.89 -4.32 7.78
N TRP A 176 -10.85 -3.54 7.47
CA TRP A 176 -10.41 -2.47 8.35
C TRP A 176 -11.46 -1.36 8.38
N VAL A 177 -11.95 -1.03 9.56
CA VAL A 177 -12.97 -0.02 9.79
C VAL A 177 -12.30 1.23 10.35
N PHE A 178 -12.64 2.39 9.78
CA PHE A 178 -12.11 3.68 10.20
C PHE A 178 -13.24 4.58 10.67
N ASP A 179 -13.06 5.21 11.83
CA ASP A 179 -13.92 6.28 12.31
C ASP A 179 -13.59 7.59 11.59
N LEU A 180 -14.57 8.18 10.91
CA LEU A 180 -14.33 9.36 10.06
C LEU A 180 -14.19 10.65 10.86
N ALA A 181 -14.69 10.71 12.10
CA ALA A 181 -14.51 11.86 12.97
C ALA A 181 -13.06 12.00 13.46
N SER A 182 -12.42 10.88 13.80
CA SER A 182 -11.04 10.83 14.33
C SER A 182 -9.98 10.34 13.34
N GLY A 183 -10.39 9.74 12.23
CA GLY A 183 -9.53 9.08 11.25
C GLY A 183 -8.95 7.75 11.73
N LYS A 184 -9.20 7.32 12.97
CA LYS A 184 -8.55 6.14 13.56
C LYS A 184 -9.15 4.85 13.03
N CYS A 185 -8.29 3.84 12.86
CA CYS A 185 -8.76 2.47 12.68
C CYS A 185 -9.44 2.01 13.98
N VAL A 186 -10.68 1.53 13.89
CA VAL A 186 -11.48 1.06 15.03
C VAL A 186 -11.74 -0.46 14.98
N GLY A 187 -11.37 -1.14 13.89
CA GLY A 187 -11.42 -2.60 13.85
C GLY A 187 -10.92 -3.21 12.55
N PRO A 188 -10.80 -4.55 12.48
CA PRO A 188 -10.67 -5.46 13.63
C PRO A 188 -9.32 -5.23 14.33
N ASP A 189 -9.20 -5.36 15.65
CA ASP A 189 -7.94 -5.20 16.41
C ASP A 189 -7.20 -3.86 16.13
N PRO A 190 -7.72 -2.72 16.63
CA PRO A 190 -7.21 -1.38 16.29
C PRO A 190 -5.82 -1.05 16.86
N ALA A 191 -5.30 -1.86 17.78
CA ALA A 191 -4.04 -1.56 18.47
C ALA A 191 -2.85 -1.49 17.51
N GLY A 192 -2.16 -0.35 17.48
CA GLY A 192 -0.98 -0.14 16.63
C GLY A 192 -1.27 0.03 15.13
N LYS A 193 -2.55 0.09 14.73
CA LYS A 193 -2.94 0.31 13.33
C LYS A 193 -2.85 1.79 12.94
N PRO A 194 -2.33 2.12 11.76
CA PRO A 194 -2.26 3.50 11.30
C PRO A 194 -3.66 4.08 11.04
N SER A 195 -3.85 5.35 11.42
CA SER A 195 -5.02 6.14 11.05
C SER A 195 -5.05 6.44 9.55
N LEU A 196 -6.20 6.90 9.07
CA LEU A 196 -6.32 7.56 7.77
C LEU A 196 -5.37 8.76 7.70
N ARG A 197 -4.83 9.00 6.52
CA ARG A 197 -4.04 10.20 6.24
C ARG A 197 -5.00 11.36 6.01
N GLU A 198 -4.97 12.36 6.89
CA GLU A 198 -5.68 13.62 6.67
C GLU A 198 -5.03 14.39 5.51
N VAL A 199 -5.89 14.92 4.64
CA VAL A 199 -5.55 15.92 3.64
C VAL A 199 -5.88 17.27 4.26
N PRO A 200 -4.90 18.20 4.41
CA PRO A 200 -5.17 19.50 5.00
C PRO A 200 -6.28 20.22 4.23
N ALA A 201 -7.32 20.63 4.95
CA ALA A 201 -8.45 21.35 4.38
C ALA A 201 -9.09 22.22 5.44
N GLU A 202 -9.74 23.29 5.00
CA GLU A 202 -10.48 24.19 5.87
C GLU A 202 -11.71 24.76 5.16
N VAL A 203 -12.61 25.36 5.94
CA VAL A 203 -13.77 26.06 5.41
C VAL A 203 -13.42 27.53 5.23
N ARG A 204 -13.42 28.03 3.99
CA ARG A 204 -13.22 29.44 3.65
C ARG A 204 -14.41 29.93 2.83
N ASP A 205 -15.06 31.01 3.26
CA ASP A 205 -16.23 31.59 2.59
C ASP A 205 -17.33 30.57 2.25
N GLY A 206 -17.56 29.61 3.16
CA GLY A 206 -18.55 28.54 3.00
C GLY A 206 -18.13 27.42 2.03
N GLN A 207 -16.90 27.44 1.52
CA GLN A 207 -16.31 26.42 0.65
C GLN A 207 -15.34 25.53 1.42
N VAL A 208 -15.32 24.24 1.12
CA VAL A 208 -14.29 23.33 1.60
C VAL A 208 -13.08 23.46 0.69
N VAL A 209 -11.97 23.94 1.22
CA VAL A 209 -10.74 24.25 0.47
C VAL A 209 -9.60 23.38 0.99
N VAL A 210 -8.96 22.61 0.11
CA VAL A 210 -7.73 21.86 0.39
C VAL A 210 -6.53 22.81 0.45
N THR A 211 -5.72 22.68 1.48
CA THR A 211 -4.57 23.56 1.77
C THR A 211 -3.26 22.77 1.72
N GLY A 212 -2.81 22.42 0.53
CA GLY A 212 -1.55 21.68 0.33
C GLY A 212 -1.28 21.37 -1.13
#